data_AF-A0A1B8GFB0-F1
#
_entry.id   AF-A0A1B8GFB0-F1
#
_cell.length_a   1.000
_cell.length_b   1.000
_cell.length_c   1.000
_cell.angle_alpha   90.00
_cell.angle_beta   90.00
_cell.angle_gamma   90.00
#
_symmetry.space_group_name_H-M   'P 1'
#
loop_
_entity.id
_entity.type
_entity.pdbx_description
1 polymer ?
#
loop_
_entity_poly.entity_id
_entity_poly.type
_entity_poly.pdbx_seq_one_letter_code
_entity_poly.pdbx_strand_id
1 'polypeptide(L)'
;MAFNNRTTLITSGELLTGYMFLDSEILWEALQASGSNTAHMYPEGNKRLAMIGDAALKLAILDGLRSRNLPRGSMDSIVQRIVNNINLERVGRRIHLEDLVNRNPSQQGDVPPRTVSDTLEAILGAVHLDSGSDLGAVRLVMANLGLWPEESQPSASL
;
A
#
# COMPACT_ATOMS: atom_id res chain seq x y z
N MET A 1 -10.95 25.81 -6.93
CA MET A 1 -11.73 24.86 -6.11
C MET A 1 -11.03 23.50 -6.10
N ALA A 2 -9.97 23.33 -5.31
CA ALA A 2 -9.19 22.09 -5.21
C ALA A 2 -9.67 21.13 -4.10
N PHE A 3 -10.52 21.62 -3.19
CA PHE A 3 -10.98 20.88 -2.01
C PHE A 3 -11.83 19.65 -2.34
N ASN A 4 -12.58 19.64 -3.45
CA ASN A 4 -13.42 18.50 -3.82
C ASN A 4 -12.62 17.26 -4.23
N ASN A 5 -11.40 17.42 -4.74
CA ASN A 5 -10.58 16.26 -5.14
C ASN A 5 -9.92 15.62 -3.92
N ARG A 6 -9.39 16.45 -3.01
CA ARG A 6 -8.67 15.98 -1.83
C ARG A 6 -9.51 15.09 -0.93
N THR A 7 -10.65 15.60 -0.46
CA THR A 7 -11.52 14.86 0.47
C THR A 7 -12.03 13.57 -0.17
N THR A 8 -12.40 13.62 -1.45
CA THR A 8 -12.84 12.44 -2.21
C THR A 8 -11.75 11.37 -2.27
N LEU A 9 -10.50 11.75 -2.57
CA LEU A 9 -9.38 10.82 -2.63
C LEU A 9 -9.08 10.17 -1.28
N ILE A 10 -9.14 10.93 -0.19
CA ILE A 10 -8.98 10.40 1.18
C ILE A 10 -10.10 9.40 1.48
N THR A 11 -11.37 9.78 1.31
CA THR A 11 -12.50 8.90 1.59
C THR A 11 -12.47 7.62 0.75
N SER A 12 -12.11 7.72 -0.54
CA SER A 12 -11.97 6.55 -1.40
C SER A 12 -10.78 5.67 -0.99
N GLY A 13 -9.68 6.27 -0.51
CA GLY A 13 -8.54 5.53 0.02
C GLY A 13 -8.87 4.77 1.31
N GLU A 14 -9.60 5.38 2.24
CA GLU A 14 -10.11 4.72 3.45
C GLU A 14 -11.05 3.56 3.10
N LEU A 15 -11.96 3.78 2.14
CA LEU A 15 -12.87 2.74 1.65
C LEU A 15 -12.11 1.58 0.98
N LEU A 16 -11.12 1.89 0.13
CA LEU A 16 -10.30 0.90 -0.56
C LEU A 16 -9.50 0.04 0.42
N THR A 17 -8.95 0.65 1.47
CA THR A 17 -8.11 -0.03 2.46
C THR A 17 -8.92 -0.73 3.55
N GLY A 18 -10.15 -0.26 3.82
CA GLY A 18 -10.92 -0.64 5.00
C GLY A 18 -10.32 -0.13 6.32
N TYR A 19 -9.41 0.86 6.26
CA TYR A 19 -8.73 1.45 7.40
C TYR A 19 -9.09 2.93 7.50
N MET A 20 -9.60 3.35 8.66
CA MET A 20 -9.86 4.76 8.97
C MET A 20 -8.62 5.39 9.57
N PHE A 21 -8.11 6.46 8.95
CA PHE A 21 -6.89 7.12 9.41
C PHE A 21 -7.19 8.10 10.55
N LEU A 22 -6.38 8.05 11.60
CA LEU A 22 -6.41 9.07 12.65
C LEU A 22 -5.87 10.40 12.12
N ASP A 23 -4.79 10.35 11.36
CA ASP A 23 -4.23 11.48 10.61
C ASP A 23 -4.43 11.30 9.10
N SER A 24 -5.52 11.86 8.56
CA SER A 24 -5.79 11.79 7.12
C SER A 24 -4.72 12.47 6.23
N GLU A 25 -3.84 13.31 6.80
CA GLU A 25 -2.73 13.92 6.05
C GLU A 25 -1.73 12.87 5.57
N ILE A 26 -1.54 11.78 6.33
CA ILE A 26 -0.59 10.73 5.96
C ILE A 26 -1.10 9.88 4.79
N LEU A 27 -2.41 9.63 4.73
CA LEU A 27 -3.03 9.03 3.55
C LEU A 27 -2.98 10.00 2.37
N TRP A 28 -3.20 11.29 2.61
CA TRP A 28 -3.07 12.29 1.56
C TRP A 28 -1.67 12.29 0.95
N GLU A 29 -0.60 12.27 1.74
CA GLU A 29 0.79 12.13 1.26
C GLU A 29 0.97 10.84 0.44
N ALA A 30 0.45 9.72 0.92
CA ALA A 30 0.60 8.42 0.26
C ALA A 30 0.03 8.40 -1.17
N LEU A 31 -0.99 9.20 -1.45
CA LEU A 31 -1.63 9.30 -2.77
C LEU A 31 -0.88 10.22 -3.75
N GLN A 32 0.20 10.89 -3.34
CA GLN A 32 0.89 11.87 -4.19
C GLN A 32 1.93 11.24 -5.10
N ALA A 33 1.76 11.37 -6.42
CA ALA A 33 2.84 11.11 -7.35
C ALA A 33 3.88 12.25 -7.32
N SER A 34 5.13 11.92 -7.64
CA SER A 34 6.17 12.91 -7.86
C SER A 34 5.73 13.95 -8.90
N GLY A 35 5.82 15.23 -8.55
CA GLY A 35 5.40 16.32 -9.44
C GLY A 35 3.89 16.59 -9.48
N SER A 36 3.10 16.07 -8.53
CA SER A 36 1.70 16.47 -8.36
C SER A 36 1.56 17.98 -8.06
N ASN A 37 0.34 18.49 -8.05
CA ASN A 37 0.06 19.87 -7.65
C ASN A 37 0.43 20.19 -6.18
N THR A 38 0.77 19.18 -5.38
CA THR A 38 1.29 19.33 -4.01
C THR A 38 2.79 19.11 -3.89
N ALA A 39 3.55 19.13 -5.00
CA ALA A 39 5.00 18.92 -4.96
C ALA A 39 5.76 19.94 -4.10
N HIS A 40 5.18 21.12 -3.83
CA HIS A 40 5.76 22.09 -2.88
C HIS A 40 5.76 21.59 -1.42
N MET A 41 4.85 20.68 -1.08
CA MET A 41 4.72 20.03 0.23
C MET A 41 5.40 18.66 0.24
N TYR A 42 5.28 17.90 -0.86
CA TYR A 42 5.88 16.58 -1.05
C TYR A 42 6.74 16.55 -2.31
N PRO A 43 8.00 17.05 -2.28
CA PRO A 43 8.83 17.21 -3.47
C PRO A 43 9.06 15.93 -4.27
N GLU A 44 9.15 14.80 -3.57
CA GLU A 44 9.33 13.47 -4.17
C GLU A 44 8.02 12.67 -4.26
N GLY A 45 6.88 13.29 -3.95
CA GLY A 45 5.61 12.61 -3.75
C GLY A 45 5.68 11.61 -2.60
N ASN A 46 5.05 10.46 -2.81
CA ASN A 46 4.88 9.39 -1.82
C ASN A 46 6.10 8.47 -1.65
N LYS A 47 7.22 8.71 -2.34
CA LYS A 47 8.37 7.79 -2.36
C LYS A 47 8.98 7.50 -0.99
N ARG A 48 8.97 8.48 -0.08
CA ARG A 48 9.46 8.30 1.30
C ARG A 48 8.56 7.37 2.10
N LEU A 49 7.24 7.54 2.00
CA LEU A 49 6.27 6.61 2.57
C LEU A 49 6.34 5.24 1.91
N ALA A 50 6.54 5.16 0.60
CA ALA A 50 6.72 3.89 -0.12
C ALA A 50 7.92 3.11 0.43
N MET A 51 9.04 3.77 0.72
CA MET A 51 10.20 3.11 1.33
C MET A 51 9.90 2.52 2.72
N ILE A 52 9.11 3.23 3.54
CA ILE A 52 8.65 2.71 4.84
C ILE A 52 7.69 1.55 4.63
N GLY A 53 6.76 1.68 3.68
CA GLY A 53 5.78 0.67 3.34
C GLY A 53 6.38 -0.62 2.81
N ASP A 54 7.41 -0.57 1.97
CA ASP A 54 8.15 -1.76 1.51
C ASP A 54 8.75 -2.53 2.70
N ALA A 55 9.36 -1.83 3.65
CA ALA A 55 9.90 -2.44 4.87
C ALA A 55 8.78 -3.04 5.75
N ALA A 56 7.69 -2.29 5.97
CA ALA A 56 6.55 -2.73 6.76
C ALA A 56 5.85 -3.95 6.13
N LEU A 57 5.65 -3.96 4.82
CA LEU A 57 5.09 -5.07 4.05
C LEU A 57 5.93 -6.33 4.21
N LYS A 58 7.25 -6.24 4.03
CA LYS A 58 8.16 -7.39 4.23
C LYS A 58 8.08 -7.92 5.65
N LEU A 59 8.09 -7.04 6.65
CA LEU A 59 8.03 -7.43 8.05
C LEU A 59 6.69 -8.06 8.41
N ALA A 60 5.57 -7.50 7.92
CA ALA A 60 4.23 -8.02 8.14
C ALA A 60 4.06 -9.45 7.58
N ILE A 61 4.62 -9.70 6.38
CA ILE A 61 4.67 -11.04 5.78
C ILE A 61 5.49 -11.99 6.66
N LEU A 62 6.72 -11.60 7.01
CA LEU A 62 7.63 -12.45 7.80
C LEU A 62 7.05 -12.78 9.18
N ASP A 63 6.42 -11.81 9.84
CA ASP A 63 5.74 -11.98 11.12
C ASP A 63 4.57 -12.98 11.00
N GLY A 64 3.74 -12.86 9.95
CA GLY A 64 2.64 -13.81 9.69
C GLY A 64 3.10 -15.23 9.31
N LEU A 65 4.31 -15.37 8.77
CA LEU A 65 4.90 -16.69 8.46
C LEU A 65 5.61 -17.32 9.65
N ARG A 66 5.88 -16.57 10.73
CA ARG A 66 6.73 -16.99 11.84
C ARG A 66 6.27 -18.28 12.51
N SER A 67 4.96 -18.50 12.64
CA SER A 67 4.37 -19.68 13.26
C SER A 67 4.40 -20.94 12.38
N ARG A 68 4.70 -20.82 11.08
CA ARG A 68 4.51 -21.88 10.08
C ARG A 68 5.69 -22.87 9.98
N ASN A 69 6.72 -22.74 10.82
CA ASN A 69 7.93 -23.59 10.84
C ASN A 69 8.56 -23.84 9.45
N LEU A 70 8.60 -22.80 8.61
CA LEU A 70 9.13 -22.88 7.26
C LEU A 70 10.66 -22.65 7.25
N PRO A 71 11.41 -23.27 6.33
CA PRO A 71 12.80 -22.91 6.08
C PRO A 71 12.92 -21.44 5.66
N ARG A 72 14.02 -20.78 6.06
CA ARG A 72 14.31 -19.37 5.71
C ARG A 72 14.17 -19.09 4.21
N GLY A 73 14.68 -19.98 3.35
CA GLY A 73 14.61 -19.82 1.90
C GLY A 73 13.18 -19.84 1.35
N SER A 74 12.29 -20.62 1.97
CA SER A 74 10.87 -20.65 1.63
C SER A 74 10.18 -19.36 2.04
N MET A 75 10.50 -18.82 3.22
CA MET A 75 9.98 -17.51 3.68
C MET A 75 10.41 -16.39 2.73
N ASP A 76 11.70 -16.34 2.37
CA ASP A 76 12.23 -15.34 1.44
C ASP A 76 11.55 -15.43 0.06
N SER A 77 11.36 -16.65 -0.46
CA SER A 77 10.64 -16.87 -1.72
C SER A 77 9.20 -16.34 -1.69
N ILE A 78 8.49 -16.51 -0.57
CA ILE A 78 7.14 -15.96 -0.39
C ILE A 78 7.17 -14.44 -0.37
N VAL A 79 8.09 -13.84 0.39
CA VAL A 79 8.27 -12.38 0.47
C VAL A 79 8.53 -11.82 -0.93
N GLN A 80 9.56 -12.31 -1.64
CA GLN A 80 9.93 -11.78 -2.95
C GLN A 80 8.81 -11.91 -3.99
N ARG A 81 8.00 -12.98 -3.92
CA ARG A 81 6.84 -13.15 -4.81
C ARG A 81 5.76 -12.09 -4.58
N ILE A 82 5.62 -11.58 -3.36
CA ILE A 82 4.58 -10.61 -3.01
C ILE A 82 5.08 -9.18 -3.23
N VAL A 83 6.29 -8.86 -2.76
CA VAL A 83 6.80 -7.47 -2.71
C VAL A 83 7.42 -6.98 -4.02
N ASN A 84 7.56 -7.85 -5.04
CA ASN A 84 8.12 -7.38 -6.32
C ASN A 84 7.16 -6.43 -7.03
N ASN A 85 7.73 -5.42 -7.70
CA ASN A 85 6.98 -4.36 -8.37
C ASN A 85 5.95 -4.89 -9.38
N ILE A 86 6.23 -5.99 -10.08
CA ILE A 86 5.31 -6.57 -11.07
C ILE A 86 4.02 -7.06 -10.38
N ASN A 87 4.17 -7.74 -9.24
CA ASN A 87 3.01 -8.17 -8.46
C ASN A 87 2.26 -6.97 -7.86
N LEU A 88 2.98 -6.00 -7.28
CA LEU A 88 2.37 -4.82 -6.67
C LEU A 88 1.62 -3.96 -7.70
N GLU A 89 2.20 -3.75 -8.88
CA GLU A 89 1.53 -3.11 -10.00
C GLU A 89 0.26 -3.87 -10.37
N ARG A 90 0.37 -5.18 -10.63
CA ARG A 90 -0.78 -6.01 -11.01
C ARG A 90 -1.91 -5.93 -9.99
N VAL A 91 -1.58 -5.97 -8.70
CA VAL A 91 -2.57 -5.84 -7.63
C VAL A 91 -3.16 -4.43 -7.63
N GLY A 92 -2.33 -3.39 -7.68
CA GLY A 92 -2.79 -2.00 -7.74
C GLY A 92 -3.76 -1.74 -8.89
N ARG A 93 -3.45 -2.25 -10.10
CA ARG A 93 -4.34 -2.17 -11.27
C ARG A 93 -5.67 -2.87 -11.07
N ARG A 94 -5.64 -4.07 -10.48
CA ARG A 94 -6.84 -4.89 -10.24
C ARG A 94 -7.83 -4.18 -9.30
N ILE A 95 -7.31 -3.38 -8.37
CA ILE A 95 -8.11 -2.63 -7.40
C ILE A 95 -8.36 -1.18 -7.81
N HIS A 96 -8.03 -0.81 -9.06
CA HIS A 96 -8.19 0.55 -9.59
C HIS A 96 -7.44 1.63 -8.78
N LEU A 97 -6.29 1.29 -8.21
CA LEU A 97 -5.50 2.23 -7.40
C LEU A 97 -5.07 3.48 -8.18
N GLU A 98 -4.91 3.36 -9.50
CA GLU A 98 -4.61 4.48 -10.40
C GLU A 98 -5.59 5.64 -10.29
N ASP A 99 -6.86 5.38 -9.97
CA ASP A 99 -7.90 6.40 -9.85
C ASP A 99 -7.70 7.25 -8.58
N LEU A 100 -6.90 6.76 -7.63
CA LEU A 100 -6.57 7.45 -6.39
C LEU A 100 -5.24 8.20 -6.44
N VAL A 101 -4.41 7.98 -7.46
CA VAL A 101 -3.11 8.65 -7.57
C VAL A 101 -3.33 10.11 -7.94
N ASN A 102 -2.95 11.05 -7.08
CA ASN A 102 -2.90 12.47 -7.44
C ASN A 102 -1.64 12.76 -8.26
N ARG A 103 -1.85 13.04 -9.53
CA ARG A 103 -0.82 13.05 -10.58
C ARG A 103 -0.31 14.47 -10.86
N ASN A 104 0.78 14.57 -11.61
CA ASN A 104 1.13 15.82 -12.27
C ASN A 104 0.03 16.18 -13.28
N PRO A 105 -0.62 17.36 -13.19
CA PRO A 105 -1.69 17.75 -14.11
C PRO A 105 -1.29 17.80 -15.59
N SER A 106 0.00 17.99 -15.88
CA SER A 106 0.55 18.01 -17.24
C SER A 106 0.88 16.62 -17.78
N GLN A 107 0.84 15.58 -16.94
CA GLN A 107 1.11 14.21 -17.35
C GLN A 107 -0.10 13.64 -18.09
N GLN A 108 0.14 13.17 -19.31
CA GLN A 108 -0.86 12.50 -20.13
C GLN A 108 -0.69 10.97 -20.09
N GLY A 109 -1.77 10.24 -20.37
CA GLY A 109 -1.78 8.78 -20.43
C GLY A 109 -1.84 8.10 -19.06
N ASP A 110 -1.56 6.80 -19.05
CA ASP A 110 -1.72 5.94 -17.88
C ASP A 110 -0.75 6.28 -16.75
N VAL A 111 -1.13 5.96 -15.52
CA VAL A 111 -0.21 6.02 -14.35
C VAL A 111 0.98 5.12 -14.65
N PRO A 112 2.24 5.53 -14.45
CA PRO A 112 3.39 4.65 -14.68
C PRO A 112 3.34 3.43 -13.74
N PRO A 113 3.72 2.23 -14.20
CA PRO A 113 3.77 1.02 -13.37
C PRO A 113 4.42 1.22 -12.00
N ARG A 114 5.58 1.90 -11.99
CA ARG A 114 6.33 2.19 -10.76
C ARG A 114 5.56 3.10 -9.81
N THR A 115 4.80 4.06 -10.33
CA THR A 115 3.96 4.94 -9.49
C THR A 115 2.82 4.17 -8.85
N VAL A 116 2.24 3.18 -9.55
CA VAL A 116 1.21 2.29 -8.96
C VAL A 116 1.81 1.47 -7.82
N SER A 117 2.97 0.83 -8.04
CA SER A 117 3.62 0.05 -6.98
C SER A 117 4.04 0.92 -5.79
N ASP A 118 4.66 2.09 -6.03
CA ASP A 118 5.07 3.03 -4.98
C ASP A 118 3.85 3.54 -4.19
N THR A 119 2.71 3.77 -4.84
CA THR A 119 1.48 4.23 -4.14
C THR A 119 0.92 3.14 -3.24
N LEU A 120 0.91 1.89 -3.70
CA LEU A 120 0.47 0.76 -2.88
C LEU A 120 1.37 0.59 -1.66
N GLU A 121 2.69 0.64 -1.85
CA GLU A 121 3.65 0.63 -0.74
C GLU A 121 3.42 1.82 0.19
N ALA A 122 3.25 3.03 -0.34
CA ALA A 122 3.05 4.22 0.46
C ALA A 122 1.78 4.18 1.31
N ILE A 123 0.68 3.60 0.80
CA ILE A 123 -0.54 3.37 1.59
C ILE A 123 -0.24 2.43 2.76
N LEU A 124 0.48 1.33 2.53
CA LEU A 124 0.87 0.43 3.62
C LEU A 124 1.82 1.11 4.62
N GLY A 125 2.71 1.98 4.14
CA GLY A 125 3.56 2.83 4.98
C GLY A 125 2.77 3.81 5.83
N ALA A 126 1.74 4.44 5.26
CA ALA A 126 0.83 5.33 5.96
C ALA A 126 0.05 4.58 7.05
N VAL A 127 -0.52 3.41 6.74
CA VAL A 127 -1.20 2.55 7.73
C VAL A 127 -0.25 2.14 8.85
N HIS A 128 0.97 1.74 8.51
CA HIS A 128 1.98 1.35 9.50
C HIS A 128 2.27 2.49 10.48
N LEU A 129 2.43 3.71 9.99
CA LEU A 129 2.75 4.86 10.84
C LEU A 129 1.53 5.33 11.66
N ASP A 130 0.37 5.45 11.03
CA ASP A 130 -0.87 5.92 11.68
C ASP A 130 -1.34 4.98 12.79
N SER A 131 -1.15 3.66 12.61
CA SER A 131 -1.49 2.64 13.61
C SER A 131 -0.47 2.50 14.75
N GLY A 132 0.60 3.32 14.79
CA GLY A 132 1.66 3.19 15.79
C GLY A 132 2.55 1.95 15.59
N SER A 133 2.85 1.63 14.34
CA SER A 133 3.66 0.48 13.91
C SER A 133 3.00 -0.90 14.10
N ASP A 134 1.66 -0.97 14.09
CA ASP A 134 0.94 -2.25 14.20
C ASP A 134 0.99 -3.07 12.90
N LEU A 135 1.68 -4.21 12.94
CA LEU A 135 1.74 -5.16 11.81
C LEU A 135 0.40 -5.88 11.57
N GLY A 136 -0.47 -5.96 12.58
CA GLY A 136 -1.83 -6.48 12.44
C GLY A 136 -2.66 -5.63 11.50
N ALA A 137 -2.69 -4.32 11.72
CA ALA A 137 -3.32 -3.35 10.82
C ALA A 137 -2.79 -3.45 9.38
N VAL A 138 -1.46 -3.51 9.21
CA VAL A 138 -0.83 -3.67 7.88
C VAL A 138 -1.30 -4.96 7.20
N ARG A 139 -1.33 -6.09 7.91
CA ARG A 139 -1.82 -7.37 7.36
C ARG A 139 -3.30 -7.35 6.99
N LEU A 140 -4.13 -6.69 7.79
CA LEU A 140 -5.56 -6.57 7.49
C LEU A 140 -5.77 -5.79 6.18
N VAL A 141 -5.07 -4.67 6.01
CA VAL A 141 -5.09 -3.90 4.76
C VAL A 141 -4.52 -4.72 3.60
N MET A 142 -3.41 -5.44 3.79
CA MET A 142 -2.87 -6.35 2.75
C MET A 142 -3.90 -7.39 2.30
N ALA A 143 -4.70 -7.95 3.22
CA ALA A 143 -5.77 -8.89 2.89
C ALA A 143 -6.88 -8.21 2.10
N ASN A 144 -7.35 -7.02 2.54
CA ASN A 144 -8.37 -6.24 1.85
C ASN A 144 -7.96 -5.86 0.41
N LEU A 145 -6.68 -5.54 0.19
CA LEU A 145 -6.12 -5.23 -1.13
C LEU A 145 -5.83 -6.50 -1.97
N GLY A 146 -5.95 -7.69 -1.37
CA GLY A 146 -5.66 -8.98 -2.02
C GLY A 146 -4.17 -9.21 -2.33
N LEU A 147 -3.29 -8.67 -1.49
CA LEU A 147 -1.83 -8.93 -1.49
C LEU A 147 -1.49 -10.20 -0.70
N TRP A 148 -2.30 -10.53 0.29
CA TRP A 148 -2.15 -11.70 1.14
C TRP A 148 -3.39 -12.57 1.02
N PRO A 149 -3.26 -13.90 0.90
CA PRO A 149 -4.41 -14.77 1.00
C PRO A 149 -5.03 -14.62 2.39
N GLU A 150 -6.35 -14.41 2.48
CA GLU A 150 -7.07 -14.70 3.73
C GLU A 150 -6.64 -16.09 4.19
N GLU A 151 -6.30 -16.22 5.47
CA GLU A 151 -5.96 -17.52 6.03
C GLU A 151 -7.10 -18.47 5.73
N SER A 152 -6.90 -19.36 4.76
CA SER A 152 -7.61 -20.61 4.76
C SER A 152 -7.30 -21.22 6.11
N GLN A 153 -8.32 -21.28 6.98
CA GLN A 153 -8.21 -21.97 8.26
C GLN A 153 -7.51 -23.30 8.00
N PRO A 154 -6.60 -23.74 8.89
CA PRO A 154 -6.03 -25.07 8.76
C PRO A 154 -7.21 -26.01 8.64
N SER A 155 -7.31 -26.69 7.50
CA SER A 155 -8.30 -27.73 7.27
C SER A 155 -8.11 -28.74 8.39
N ALA A 156 -8.92 -28.61 9.44
CA ALA A 156 -9.10 -29.65 10.43
C ALA A 156 -9.70 -30.82 9.67
N SER A 157 -8.84 -31.74 9.25
CA SER A 157 -9.26 -33.02 8.68
C SER A 157 -8.34 -34.08 9.25
N LEU A 158 -8.98 -34.89 10.10
CA LEU A 158 -8.56 -36.15 10.67
C LEU A 158 -8.11 -37.16 9.61
#